data_AF-A0A382XRK4-F1
#
_entry.id   AF-A0A382XRK4-F1
#
_cell.length_a   1.000
_cell.length_b   1.000
_cell.length_c   1.000
_cell.angle_alpha   90.00
_cell.angle_beta   90.00
_cell.angle_gamma   90.00
#
_symmetry.space_group_name_H-M   'P 1'
#
loop_
_entity.id
_entity.type
_entity.pdbx_description
1 polymer ?
#
loop_
_entity_poly.entity_id
_entity_poly.type
_entity_poly.pdbx_seq_one_letter_code
_entity_poly.pdbx_strand_id
1 'polypeptide(L)'
;ARSVTESQLALSLPGLLKPNFDQLDVALNLLERAIAENRRILIVGDFDADGATASAVAIKALRMMGTKSVDFLVPNRFEHGYGLSPEIVDEAKKEKDPDLIITVDNGISSIEGASLARSLGIDVIITDHHLPPTILPDANAIINPNLEGCRFPSKNLAGVGVCFYLFSALRTHLEGLKYFEKNKISVPDLRELLDLVALGTVADVVKLDQNNRILVSEGLKRIRQKRCSKGILAILELTKRPVESLQASDLGFSVAPRINAAGRLSDI
;
A
#
# COMPACT_ATOMS: atom_id res chain seq x y z
N ALA A 1 5.11 31.42 10.28
CA ALA A 1 4.36 30.27 10.83
C ALA A 1 4.30 29.16 9.78
N ARG A 2 4.99 28.02 9.99
CA ARG A 2 5.02 26.77 9.19
C ARG A 2 5.13 26.82 7.64
N SER A 3 5.21 27.99 7.01
CA SER A 3 5.35 28.18 5.55
C SER A 3 4.29 27.44 4.73
N VAL A 4 3.05 27.45 5.19
CA VAL A 4 1.88 26.85 4.50
C VAL A 4 0.88 27.93 4.11
N THR A 5 0.30 27.77 2.93
CA THR A 5 -0.76 28.62 2.38
C THR A 5 -2.14 28.16 2.87
N GLU A 6 -3.15 29.03 2.78
CA GLU A 6 -4.52 28.70 3.19
C GLU A 6 -5.12 27.54 2.38
N SER A 7 -4.84 27.48 1.07
CA SER A 7 -5.26 26.37 0.21
C SER A 7 -4.66 25.03 0.66
N GLN A 8 -3.44 25.05 1.22
CA GLN A 8 -2.81 23.88 1.80
C GLN A 8 -3.45 23.43 3.13
N LEU A 9 -4.35 24.22 3.73
CA LEU A 9 -5.08 23.83 4.95
C LEU A 9 -6.38 23.07 4.65
N ALA A 10 -6.84 23.05 3.40
CA ALA A 10 -8.03 22.28 3.01
C ALA A 10 -7.80 20.77 3.23
N LEU A 11 -8.74 20.12 3.93
CA LEU A 11 -8.66 18.69 4.33
C LEU A 11 -9.66 17.79 3.59
N SER A 12 -10.17 18.22 2.44
CA SER A 12 -11.18 17.46 1.69
C SER A 12 -10.57 16.65 0.55
N LEU A 13 -11.13 15.48 0.26
CA LEU A 13 -10.68 14.57 -0.82
C LEU A 13 -10.44 15.23 -2.19
N PRO A 14 -11.25 16.22 -2.67
CA PRO A 14 -10.96 16.90 -3.93
C PRO A 14 -9.61 17.63 -3.99
N GLY A 15 -8.99 17.88 -2.83
CA GLY A 15 -7.66 18.48 -2.71
C GLY A 15 -6.50 17.47 -2.79
N LEU A 16 -6.77 16.16 -2.93
CA LEU A 16 -5.72 15.17 -3.13
C LEU A 16 -4.99 15.40 -4.46
N LEU A 17 -3.67 15.21 -4.43
CA LEU A 17 -2.85 15.26 -5.63
C LEU A 17 -3.22 14.10 -6.57
N LYS A 18 -3.22 14.35 -7.89
CA LYS A 18 -3.42 13.30 -8.89
C LYS A 18 -2.15 12.46 -9.05
N PRO A 19 -2.23 11.11 -9.05
CA PRO A 19 -1.07 10.26 -9.22
C PRO A 19 -0.40 10.53 -10.58
N ASN A 20 0.92 10.63 -10.57
CA ASN A 20 1.74 10.85 -11.77
C ASN A 20 3.12 10.21 -11.59
N PHE A 21 3.11 8.90 -11.30
CA PHE A 21 4.34 8.11 -11.20
C PHE A 21 4.82 7.74 -12.61
N ASP A 22 6.13 7.74 -12.82
CA ASP A 22 6.70 7.58 -14.16
C ASP A 22 6.34 6.24 -14.83
N GLN A 23 6.23 5.18 -14.02
CA GLN A 23 5.95 3.82 -14.52
C GLN A 23 4.50 3.37 -14.25
N LEU A 24 3.60 4.33 -13.98
CA LEU A 24 2.22 4.03 -13.62
C LEU A 24 1.50 3.23 -14.72
N ASP A 25 1.58 3.66 -15.97
CA ASP A 25 0.87 3.00 -17.07
C ASP A 25 1.34 1.55 -17.29
N VAL A 26 2.61 1.25 -17.04
CA VAL A 26 3.14 -0.12 -17.12
C VAL A 26 2.54 -1.00 -16.03
N ALA A 27 2.49 -0.48 -14.78
CA ALA A 27 1.84 -1.19 -13.68
C ALA A 27 0.33 -1.39 -13.93
N LEU A 28 -0.36 -0.38 -14.45
CA LEU A 28 -1.80 -0.45 -14.76
C LEU A 28 -2.11 -1.53 -15.80
N ASN A 29 -1.36 -1.57 -16.90
CA ASN A 29 -1.53 -2.59 -17.95
C ASN A 29 -1.27 -4.01 -17.42
N LEU A 30 -0.23 -4.17 -16.57
CA LEU A 30 0.11 -5.45 -15.98
C LEU A 30 -0.97 -5.93 -14.99
N LEU A 31 -1.50 -5.03 -14.16
CA LEU A 31 -2.59 -5.32 -13.22
C LEU A 31 -3.91 -5.60 -13.94
N GLU A 32 -4.24 -4.84 -14.99
CA GLU A 32 -5.39 -5.12 -15.84
C GLU A 32 -5.33 -6.54 -16.38
N ARG A 33 -4.19 -6.93 -16.98
CA ARG A 33 -3.99 -8.28 -17.50
C ARG A 33 -4.11 -9.33 -16.40
N ALA A 34 -3.47 -9.10 -15.25
CA ALA A 34 -3.54 -10.03 -14.12
C ALA A 34 -4.97 -10.25 -13.61
N ILE A 35 -5.77 -9.18 -13.56
CA ILE A 35 -7.19 -9.25 -13.15
C ILE A 35 -8.02 -9.98 -14.21
N ALA A 36 -7.86 -9.62 -15.49
CA ALA A 36 -8.62 -10.20 -16.59
C ALA A 36 -8.36 -11.70 -16.77
N GLU A 37 -7.12 -12.12 -16.60
CA GLU A 37 -6.68 -13.52 -16.73
C GLU A 37 -6.79 -14.30 -15.41
N ASN A 38 -7.23 -13.66 -14.32
CA ASN A 38 -7.30 -14.24 -12.98
C ASN A 38 -5.96 -14.89 -12.54
N ARG A 39 -4.86 -14.19 -12.82
CA ARG A 39 -3.51 -14.57 -12.41
C ARG A 39 -3.38 -14.57 -10.89
N ARG A 40 -2.49 -15.42 -10.37
CA ARG A 40 -2.14 -15.50 -8.95
C ARG A 40 -1.29 -14.30 -8.58
N ILE A 41 -1.87 -13.38 -7.81
CA ILE A 41 -1.19 -12.18 -7.31
C ILE A 41 -0.75 -12.44 -5.87
N LEU A 42 0.53 -12.26 -5.59
CA LEU A 42 1.09 -12.32 -4.24
C LEU A 42 1.55 -10.93 -3.81
N ILE A 43 1.02 -10.46 -2.68
CA ILE A 43 1.49 -9.23 -2.04
C ILE A 43 2.65 -9.57 -1.10
N VAL A 44 3.82 -8.97 -1.31
CA VAL A 44 4.97 -9.11 -0.40
C VAL A 44 5.08 -7.85 0.44
N GLY A 45 4.68 -7.95 1.71
CA GLY A 45 4.60 -6.82 2.64
C GLY A 45 5.90 -6.55 3.40
N ASP A 46 5.86 -5.51 4.24
CA ASP A 46 6.82 -5.31 5.33
C ASP A 46 6.16 -5.65 6.69
N PHE A 47 6.96 -5.95 7.70
CA PHE A 47 6.53 -6.44 9.01
C PHE A 47 6.07 -5.34 9.97
N ASP A 48 6.25 -4.07 9.60
CA ASP A 48 5.79 -2.94 10.39
C ASP A 48 4.34 -2.55 10.03
N ALA A 49 3.82 -1.53 10.70
CA ALA A 49 2.44 -1.10 10.56
C ALA A 49 2.16 -0.44 9.19
N ASP A 50 3.15 0.17 8.54
CA ASP A 50 2.96 0.72 7.21
C ASP A 50 2.86 -0.43 6.20
N GLY A 51 3.84 -1.34 6.17
CA GLY A 51 3.80 -2.54 5.34
C GLY A 51 2.59 -3.45 5.57
N ALA A 52 2.18 -3.67 6.82
CA ALA A 52 1.01 -4.47 7.15
C ALA A 52 -0.28 -3.79 6.66
N THR A 53 -0.41 -2.47 6.81
CA THR A 53 -1.59 -1.75 6.32
C THR A 53 -1.58 -1.62 4.79
N ALA A 54 -0.42 -1.44 4.16
CA ALA A 54 -0.25 -1.46 2.71
C ALA A 54 -0.64 -2.82 2.11
N SER A 55 -0.26 -3.92 2.77
CA SER A 55 -0.68 -5.28 2.39
C SER A 55 -2.20 -5.44 2.46
N ALA A 56 -2.79 -5.02 3.58
CA ALA A 56 -4.24 -5.07 3.75
C ALA A 56 -4.99 -4.21 2.72
N VAL A 57 -4.47 -3.02 2.39
CA VAL A 57 -5.02 -2.14 1.34
C VAL A 57 -4.95 -2.83 -0.02
N ALA A 58 -3.81 -3.40 -0.40
CA ALA A 58 -3.64 -4.06 -1.68
C ALA A 58 -4.61 -5.23 -1.87
N ILE A 59 -4.65 -6.14 -0.89
CA ILE A 59 -5.53 -7.31 -0.92
C ILE A 59 -7.00 -6.89 -1.01
N LYS A 60 -7.42 -5.91 -0.19
CA LYS A 60 -8.82 -5.42 -0.21
C LYS A 60 -9.16 -4.76 -1.52
N ALA A 61 -8.30 -3.89 -2.04
CA ALA A 61 -8.53 -3.19 -3.29
C ALA A 61 -8.66 -4.17 -4.47
N LEU A 62 -7.76 -5.14 -4.59
CA LEU A 62 -7.81 -6.17 -5.63
C LEU A 62 -9.08 -7.02 -5.53
N ARG A 63 -9.46 -7.45 -4.32
CA ARG A 63 -10.71 -8.21 -4.11
C ARG A 63 -11.95 -7.38 -4.45
N MET A 64 -11.99 -6.10 -4.08
CA MET A 64 -13.07 -5.20 -4.48
C MET A 64 -13.16 -5.05 -6.00
N MET A 65 -12.03 -5.13 -6.71
CA MET A 65 -11.95 -5.09 -8.17
C MET A 65 -12.17 -6.46 -8.84
N GLY A 66 -12.53 -7.50 -8.10
CA GLY A 66 -12.91 -8.81 -8.64
C GLY A 66 -11.79 -9.84 -8.72
N THR A 67 -10.58 -9.53 -8.27
CA THR A 67 -9.48 -10.52 -8.19
C THR A 67 -9.85 -11.63 -7.21
N LYS A 68 -9.79 -12.89 -7.66
CA LYS A 68 -10.08 -14.06 -6.83
C LYS A 68 -8.83 -14.67 -6.22
N SER A 69 -7.74 -14.69 -6.98
CA SER A 69 -6.46 -15.24 -6.55
C SER A 69 -5.52 -14.13 -6.10
N VAL A 70 -5.68 -13.72 -4.85
CA VAL A 70 -4.77 -12.80 -4.19
C VAL A 70 -4.47 -13.29 -2.78
N ASP A 71 -3.18 -13.48 -2.52
CA ASP A 71 -2.63 -13.87 -1.23
C ASP A 71 -1.52 -12.90 -0.83
N PHE A 72 -0.94 -13.10 0.35
CA PHE A 72 0.18 -12.30 0.83
C PHE A 72 1.24 -13.15 1.51
N LEU A 73 2.42 -12.56 1.63
CA LEU A 73 3.54 -13.10 2.38
C LEU A 73 4.27 -11.92 3.04
N VAL A 74 4.55 -12.03 4.33
CA VAL A 74 5.35 -11.04 5.08
C VAL A 74 6.69 -11.68 5.41
N PRO A 75 7.83 -11.07 5.03
CA PRO A 75 9.13 -11.65 5.28
C PRO A 75 9.43 -11.70 6.78
N ASN A 76 9.92 -12.87 7.22
CA ASN A 76 10.57 -12.99 8.52
C ASN A 76 11.91 -12.26 8.45
N ARG A 77 12.05 -11.19 9.23
CA ARG A 77 13.26 -10.37 9.27
C ARG A 77 14.53 -11.18 9.57
N PHE A 78 14.42 -12.25 10.35
CA PHE A 78 15.57 -13.05 10.77
C PHE A 78 15.97 -14.10 9.72
N GLU A 79 15.00 -14.69 9.03
CA GLU A 79 15.23 -15.77 8.07
C GLU A 79 15.44 -15.25 6.65
N HIS A 80 14.70 -14.21 6.26
CA HIS A 80 14.62 -13.75 4.87
C HIS A 80 15.32 -12.39 4.65
N GLY A 81 15.74 -11.72 5.72
CA GLY A 81 16.26 -10.36 5.63
C GLY A 81 15.16 -9.31 5.40
N TYR A 82 15.46 -8.26 4.63
CA TYR A 82 14.54 -7.14 4.38
C TYR A 82 14.06 -7.09 2.92
N GLY A 83 12.76 -6.89 2.73
CA GLY A 83 12.12 -6.74 1.42
C GLY A 83 12.07 -8.05 0.61
N LEU A 84 12.09 -7.92 -0.72
CA LEU A 84 12.04 -9.04 -1.65
C LEU A 84 13.42 -9.69 -1.82
N SER A 85 13.80 -10.60 -0.92
CA SER A 85 15.06 -11.37 -1.00
C SER A 85 14.94 -12.61 -1.93
N PRO A 86 16.06 -13.22 -2.34
CA PRO A 86 16.01 -14.51 -3.04
C PRO A 86 15.24 -15.59 -2.26
N GLU A 87 15.44 -15.66 -0.95
CA GLU A 87 14.79 -16.62 -0.06
C GLU A 87 13.27 -16.46 -0.05
N ILE A 88 12.79 -15.21 0.01
CA ILE A 88 11.34 -14.94 -0.02
C ILE A 88 10.72 -15.29 -1.38
N VAL A 89 11.49 -15.15 -2.46
CA VAL A 89 11.04 -15.50 -3.81
C VAL A 89 10.95 -17.01 -3.97
N ASP A 90 11.92 -17.76 -3.44
CA ASP A 90 11.89 -19.22 -3.43
C ASP A 90 10.73 -19.76 -2.60
N GLU A 91 10.49 -19.18 -1.41
CA GLU A 91 9.33 -19.51 -0.58
C GLU A 91 8.01 -19.18 -1.31
N ALA A 92 7.89 -17.97 -1.85
CA ALA A 92 6.73 -17.56 -2.65
C ALA A 92 6.47 -18.53 -3.81
N LYS A 93 7.51 -18.90 -4.55
CA LYS A 93 7.41 -19.84 -5.68
C LYS A 93 6.95 -21.22 -5.22
N LYS A 94 7.47 -21.71 -4.09
CA LYS A 94 7.16 -23.03 -3.55
C LYS A 94 5.76 -23.11 -2.95
N GLU A 95 5.34 -22.11 -2.20
CA GLU A 95 4.10 -22.16 -1.41
C GLU A 95 2.89 -21.60 -2.13
N LYS A 96 3.10 -20.55 -2.93
CA LYS A 96 2.02 -19.77 -3.57
C LYS A 96 2.06 -19.87 -5.10
N ASP A 97 3.25 -20.13 -5.65
CA ASP A 97 3.54 -20.18 -7.10
C ASP A 97 2.92 -18.98 -7.84
N PRO A 98 3.26 -17.72 -7.49
CA PRO A 98 2.59 -16.55 -8.03
C PRO A 98 2.97 -16.31 -9.48
N ASP A 99 2.04 -15.72 -10.23
CA ASP A 99 2.32 -15.21 -11.58
C ASP A 99 2.76 -13.73 -11.54
N LEU A 100 2.34 -13.01 -10.49
CA LEU A 100 2.69 -11.61 -10.24
C LEU A 100 2.98 -11.41 -8.74
N ILE A 101 4.13 -10.83 -8.42
CA ILE A 101 4.47 -10.31 -7.10
C ILE A 101 4.28 -8.79 -7.10
N ILE A 102 3.64 -8.27 -6.06
CA ILE A 102 3.56 -6.84 -5.78
C ILE A 102 4.19 -6.60 -4.42
N THR A 103 5.34 -5.92 -4.36
CA THR A 103 5.89 -5.49 -3.07
C THR A 103 5.15 -4.26 -2.59
N VAL A 104 4.91 -4.18 -1.29
CA VAL A 104 4.30 -3.01 -0.65
C VAL A 104 5.15 -2.56 0.52
N ASP A 105 5.51 -1.28 0.49
CA ASP A 105 6.38 -0.63 1.48
C ASP A 105 7.82 -1.19 1.54
N ASN A 106 8.22 -1.89 0.49
CA ASN A 106 9.58 -2.39 0.34
C ASN A 106 9.89 -2.65 -1.14
N GLY A 107 11.12 -3.09 -1.41
CA GLY A 107 11.51 -3.63 -2.70
C GLY A 107 12.40 -2.73 -3.53
N ILE A 108 12.47 -1.41 -3.27
CA ILE A 108 13.28 -0.49 -4.10
C ILE A 108 14.78 -0.83 -4.10
N SER A 109 15.25 -1.57 -3.09
CA SER A 109 16.64 -2.05 -2.98
C SER A 109 16.79 -3.56 -3.24
N SER A 110 15.72 -4.25 -3.62
CA SER A 110 15.67 -5.72 -3.76
C SER A 110 16.15 -6.20 -5.13
N ILE A 111 17.40 -5.91 -5.49
CA ILE A 111 17.97 -6.21 -6.81
C ILE A 111 17.96 -7.73 -7.09
N GLU A 112 18.51 -8.51 -6.17
CA GLU A 112 18.70 -9.95 -6.36
C GLU A 112 17.37 -10.71 -6.37
N GLY A 113 16.47 -10.42 -5.42
CA GLY A 113 15.16 -11.06 -5.38
C GLY A 113 14.28 -10.68 -6.57
N ALA A 114 14.27 -9.41 -7.01
CA ALA A 114 13.56 -9.03 -8.22
C ALA A 114 14.10 -9.78 -9.44
N SER A 115 15.43 -9.80 -9.62
CA SER A 115 16.07 -10.55 -10.72
C SER A 115 15.74 -12.05 -10.67
N LEU A 116 15.73 -12.67 -9.48
CA LEU A 116 15.37 -14.08 -9.33
C LEU A 116 13.91 -14.31 -9.74
N ALA A 117 12.98 -13.51 -9.23
CA ALA A 117 11.56 -13.62 -9.57
C ALA A 117 11.33 -13.51 -11.08
N ARG A 118 11.97 -12.53 -11.74
CA ARG A 118 11.92 -12.38 -13.20
C ARG A 118 12.48 -13.60 -13.93
N SER A 119 13.59 -14.16 -13.47
CA SER A 119 14.20 -15.36 -14.06
C SER A 119 13.30 -16.60 -13.95
N LEU A 120 12.44 -16.66 -12.94
CA LEU A 120 11.42 -17.70 -12.73
C LEU A 120 10.10 -17.45 -13.48
N GLY A 121 10.04 -16.40 -14.32
CA GLY A 121 8.86 -16.03 -15.09
C GLY A 121 7.77 -15.34 -14.28
N ILE A 122 8.09 -14.84 -13.09
CA ILE A 122 7.17 -14.10 -12.22
C ILE A 122 7.27 -12.61 -12.58
N ASP A 123 6.13 -11.96 -12.83
CA ASP A 123 6.11 -10.50 -12.99
C ASP A 123 6.26 -9.82 -11.62
N VAL A 124 6.89 -8.65 -11.58
CA VAL A 124 7.18 -7.91 -10.35
C VAL A 124 6.75 -6.46 -10.50
N ILE A 125 5.89 -5.98 -9.60
CA ILE A 125 5.60 -4.55 -9.39
C ILE A 125 6.12 -4.17 -8.01
N ILE A 126 6.91 -3.11 -7.94
CA ILE A 126 7.41 -2.58 -6.66
C ILE A 126 6.60 -1.35 -6.29
N THR A 127 5.99 -1.33 -5.10
CA THR A 127 5.39 -0.13 -4.53
C THR A 127 6.12 0.22 -3.24
N ASP A 128 6.80 1.37 -3.26
CA ASP A 128 7.74 1.74 -2.20
C ASP A 128 7.82 3.27 -2.10
N HIS A 129 8.34 3.76 -1.00
CA HIS A 129 8.56 5.17 -0.72
C HIS A 129 9.99 5.46 -0.23
N HIS A 130 10.79 4.42 0.06
CA HIS A 130 12.19 4.58 0.44
C HIS A 130 13.01 5.25 -0.66
N LEU A 131 14.15 5.84 -0.28
CA LEU A 131 15.06 6.46 -1.23
C LEU A 131 15.66 5.40 -2.18
N PRO A 132 15.59 5.61 -3.50
CA PRO A 132 16.14 4.64 -4.44
C PRO A 132 17.67 4.61 -4.37
N PRO A 133 18.29 3.42 -4.45
CA PRO A 133 19.73 3.29 -4.68
C PRO A 133 20.09 3.65 -6.13
N THR A 134 21.39 3.75 -6.42
CA THR A 134 21.90 4.05 -7.78
C THR A 134 21.51 2.99 -8.81
N ILE A 135 21.46 1.72 -8.39
CA ILE A 135 21.08 0.60 -9.25
C ILE A 135 19.70 0.14 -8.82
N LEU A 136 18.73 0.27 -9.72
CA LEU A 136 17.35 -0.14 -9.45
C LEU A 136 17.16 -1.64 -9.71
N PRO A 137 16.22 -2.29 -8.99
CA PRO A 137 15.86 -3.68 -9.20
C PRO A 137 15.21 -3.91 -10.58
N ASP A 138 15.43 -5.11 -11.14
CA ASP A 138 14.78 -5.55 -12.38
C ASP A 138 13.32 -5.93 -12.12
N ALA A 139 12.45 -4.92 -12.09
CA ALA A 139 11.00 -5.09 -11.95
C ALA A 139 10.28 -4.61 -13.22
N ASN A 140 9.10 -5.18 -13.49
CA ASN A 140 8.27 -4.72 -14.61
C ASN A 140 7.83 -3.26 -14.44
N ALA A 141 7.55 -2.85 -13.20
CA ALA A 141 7.22 -1.48 -12.85
C ALA A 141 7.62 -1.15 -11.42
N ILE A 142 8.10 0.08 -11.20
CA ILE A 142 8.44 0.65 -9.90
C ILE A 142 7.58 1.90 -9.68
N ILE A 143 6.74 1.85 -8.66
CA ILE A 143 5.86 2.92 -8.22
C ILE A 143 6.46 3.48 -6.93
N ASN A 144 7.29 4.51 -7.08
CA ASN A 144 7.91 5.19 -5.95
C ASN A 144 8.00 6.70 -6.25
N PRO A 145 7.51 7.58 -5.35
CA PRO A 145 7.52 9.02 -5.57
C PRO A 145 8.94 9.61 -5.57
N ASN A 146 9.93 8.91 -5.00
CA ASN A 146 11.31 9.36 -4.85
C ASN A 146 12.25 8.89 -5.97
N LEU A 147 11.73 8.19 -7.00
CA LEU A 147 12.49 7.93 -8.22
C LEU A 147 12.96 9.23 -8.87
N GLU A 148 14.18 9.19 -9.40
CA GLU A 148 14.70 10.28 -10.23
C GLU A 148 13.80 10.47 -11.45
N GLY A 149 13.41 11.73 -11.71
CA GLY A 149 12.48 12.07 -12.79
C GLY A 149 11.00 12.02 -12.42
N CYS A 150 10.64 11.41 -11.28
CA CYS A 150 9.25 11.20 -10.90
C CYS A 150 8.49 12.52 -10.74
N ARG A 151 7.42 12.68 -11.51
CA ARG A 151 6.64 13.93 -11.58
C ARG A 151 5.54 14.03 -10.53
N PHE A 152 5.32 12.98 -9.73
CA PHE A 152 4.31 13.03 -8.69
C PHE A 152 4.76 13.94 -7.52
N PRO A 153 3.99 14.99 -7.16
CA PRO A 153 4.43 15.95 -6.14
C PRO A 153 4.38 15.44 -4.69
N SER A 154 3.70 14.33 -4.43
CA SER A 154 3.55 13.79 -3.06
C SER A 154 4.78 12.98 -2.63
N LYS A 155 5.93 13.66 -2.45
CA LYS A 155 7.22 13.02 -2.11
C LYS A 155 7.28 12.38 -0.73
N ASN A 156 6.41 12.80 0.19
CA ASN A 156 6.40 12.30 1.57
C ASN A 156 5.37 11.19 1.80
N LEU A 157 4.85 10.51 0.77
CA LEU A 157 3.95 9.39 1.02
C LEU A 157 4.65 8.31 1.85
N ALA A 158 3.88 7.68 2.73
CA ALA A 158 4.19 6.38 3.31
C ALA A 158 3.93 5.26 2.28
N GLY A 159 4.47 4.05 2.47
CA GLY A 159 4.25 2.90 1.59
C GLY A 159 2.77 2.58 1.37
N VAL A 160 1.95 2.61 2.42
CA VAL A 160 0.48 2.45 2.31
C VAL A 160 -0.16 3.52 1.42
N GLY A 161 0.39 4.74 1.44
CA GLY A 161 -0.07 5.84 0.59
C GLY A 161 0.25 5.61 -0.87
N VAL A 162 1.47 5.15 -1.17
CA VAL A 162 1.90 4.79 -2.52
C VAL A 162 1.04 3.65 -3.08
N CYS A 163 0.85 2.60 -2.29
CA CYS A 163 -0.03 1.47 -2.58
C CYS A 163 -1.47 1.93 -2.87
N PHE A 164 -2.05 2.76 -2.00
CA PHE A 164 -3.39 3.31 -2.20
C PHE A 164 -3.54 4.08 -3.51
N TYR A 165 -2.54 4.90 -3.88
CA TYR A 165 -2.57 5.66 -5.11
C TYR A 165 -2.47 4.79 -6.37
N LEU A 166 -1.67 3.72 -6.35
CA LEU A 166 -1.64 2.73 -7.43
C LEU A 166 -3.04 2.13 -7.65
N PHE A 167 -3.69 1.67 -6.59
CA PHE A 167 -5.01 1.06 -6.71
C PHE A 167 -6.12 2.07 -7.02
N SER A 168 -5.98 3.34 -6.61
CA SER A 168 -6.87 4.43 -7.03
C SER A 168 -6.77 4.70 -8.53
N ALA A 169 -5.55 4.72 -9.07
CA ALA A 169 -5.32 4.82 -10.51
C ALA A 169 -5.88 3.58 -11.23
N LEU A 170 -5.66 2.37 -10.72
CA LEU A 170 -6.19 1.13 -11.31
C LEU A 170 -7.72 1.11 -11.36
N ARG A 171 -8.40 1.48 -10.27
CA ARG A 171 -9.86 1.57 -10.28
C ARG A 171 -10.36 2.54 -11.35
N THR A 172 -9.68 3.68 -11.53
CA THR A 172 -10.04 4.67 -12.56
C THR A 172 -9.79 4.13 -13.97
N HIS A 173 -8.66 3.46 -14.19
CA HIS A 173 -8.31 2.79 -15.43
C HIS A 173 -9.35 1.74 -15.84
N LEU A 174 -9.70 0.83 -14.92
CA LEU A 174 -10.71 -0.20 -15.15
C LEU A 174 -12.12 0.37 -15.40
N GLU A 175 -12.48 1.46 -14.72
CA GLU A 175 -13.74 2.17 -14.99
C GLU A 175 -13.77 2.73 -16.42
N GLY A 176 -12.68 3.34 -16.89
CA GLY A 176 -12.55 3.83 -18.26
C GLY A 176 -12.71 2.73 -19.32
N LEU A 177 -12.28 1.51 -19.00
CA LEU A 177 -12.43 0.32 -19.86
C LEU A 177 -13.82 -0.35 -19.76
N LYS A 178 -14.72 0.21 -18.95
CA LYS A 178 -16.03 -0.36 -18.59
C LYS A 178 -15.92 -1.78 -18.01
N TYR A 179 -14.80 -2.08 -17.34
CA TYR A 179 -14.53 -3.40 -16.78
C TYR A 179 -15.59 -3.81 -15.76
N PHE A 180 -15.95 -2.91 -14.84
CA PHE A 180 -16.92 -3.19 -13.77
C PHE A 180 -18.31 -3.51 -14.33
N GLU A 181 -18.78 -2.76 -15.33
CA GLU A 181 -20.05 -3.01 -16.02
C GLU A 181 -20.05 -4.38 -16.71
N LYS A 182 -19.01 -4.68 -17.51
CA LYS A 182 -18.87 -5.94 -18.26
C LYS A 182 -18.85 -7.16 -17.34
N ASN A 183 -18.24 -7.04 -16.17
CA ASN A 183 -18.07 -8.13 -15.21
C ASN A 183 -19.13 -8.15 -14.09
N LYS A 184 -20.12 -7.24 -14.14
CA LYS A 184 -21.19 -7.11 -13.12
C LYS A 184 -20.63 -6.89 -11.70
N ILE A 185 -19.56 -6.12 -11.59
CA ILE A 185 -18.93 -5.74 -10.33
C ILE A 185 -19.40 -4.32 -9.99
N SER A 186 -19.84 -4.09 -8.75
CA SER A 186 -20.13 -2.73 -8.29
C SER A 186 -18.84 -1.93 -8.26
N VAL A 187 -18.88 -0.70 -8.79
CA VAL A 187 -17.70 0.15 -8.86
C VAL A 187 -17.16 0.41 -7.44
N PRO A 188 -15.91 0.02 -7.12
CA PRO A 188 -15.38 0.09 -5.76
C PRO A 188 -15.30 1.51 -5.20
N ASP A 189 -15.74 1.71 -3.96
CA ASP A 189 -15.49 2.93 -3.18
C ASP A 189 -14.20 2.77 -2.36
N LEU A 190 -13.06 3.18 -2.91
CA LEU A 190 -11.77 3.06 -2.22
C LEU A 190 -11.64 3.97 -0.99
N ARG A 191 -12.59 4.88 -0.74
CA ARG A 191 -12.61 5.63 0.54
C ARG A 191 -12.73 4.69 1.73
N GLU A 192 -13.26 3.48 1.53
CA GLU A 192 -13.33 2.42 2.54
C GLU A 192 -11.98 1.93 3.06
N LEU A 193 -10.88 2.28 2.38
CA LEU A 193 -9.53 1.87 2.75
C LEU A 193 -8.74 2.97 3.48
N LEU A 194 -9.30 4.19 3.58
CA LEU A 194 -8.58 5.37 4.10
C LEU A 194 -8.26 5.27 5.59
N ASP A 195 -8.95 4.42 6.35
CA ASP A 195 -8.61 4.13 7.75
C ASP A 195 -7.26 3.40 7.86
N LEU A 196 -6.99 2.44 6.97
CA LEU A 196 -5.71 1.74 6.89
C LEU A 196 -4.62 2.69 6.40
N VAL A 197 -4.91 3.50 5.37
CA VAL A 197 -3.97 4.51 4.85
C VAL A 197 -3.59 5.51 5.94
N ALA A 198 -4.55 6.00 6.72
CA ALA A 198 -4.27 6.91 7.82
C ALA A 198 -3.42 6.26 8.92
N LEU A 199 -3.66 5.00 9.23
CA LEU A 199 -2.88 4.27 10.23
C LEU A 199 -1.42 4.09 9.79
N GLY A 200 -1.16 3.54 8.60
CA GLY A 200 0.21 3.35 8.09
C GLY A 200 0.95 4.69 7.94
N THR A 201 0.29 5.71 7.37
CA THR A 201 0.88 7.05 7.23
C THR A 201 1.31 7.66 8.56
N VAL A 202 0.50 7.48 9.62
CA VAL A 202 0.86 7.99 10.96
C VAL A 202 1.93 7.13 11.62
N ALA A 203 1.89 5.82 11.41
CA ALA A 203 2.84 4.87 11.98
C ALA A 203 4.26 5.10 11.45
N ASP A 204 4.39 5.43 10.17
CA ASP A 204 5.67 5.66 9.49
C ASP A 204 6.27 7.06 9.74
N VAL A 205 5.54 7.92 10.48
CA VAL A 205 6.04 9.24 10.91
C VAL A 205 6.47 10.14 9.73
N VAL A 206 5.93 9.89 8.53
CA VAL A 206 6.16 10.76 7.38
C VAL A 206 5.64 12.17 7.63
N LYS A 207 6.19 13.12 6.89
CA LYS A 207 5.74 14.51 6.98
C LYS A 207 4.25 14.61 6.63
N LEU A 208 3.46 15.14 7.56
CA LEU A 208 2.06 15.52 7.32
C LEU A 208 1.96 16.81 6.50
N ASP A 209 2.41 16.75 5.26
CA ASP A 209 2.18 17.77 4.24
C ASP A 209 0.70 17.84 3.84
N GLN A 210 0.34 18.65 2.83
CA GLN A 210 -1.06 18.78 2.43
C GLN A 210 -1.70 17.43 2.08
N ASN A 211 -1.01 16.59 1.30
CA ASN A 211 -1.58 15.38 0.76
C ASN A 211 -1.78 14.34 1.86
N ASN A 212 -0.76 14.12 2.68
CA ASN A 212 -0.85 13.22 3.83
C ASN A 212 -1.87 13.71 4.87
N ARG A 213 -1.99 15.02 5.09
CA ARG A 213 -3.02 15.55 6.01
C ARG A 213 -4.44 15.26 5.53
N ILE A 214 -4.70 15.31 4.22
CA ILE A 214 -6.02 14.96 3.68
C ILE A 214 -6.28 13.45 3.91
N LEU A 215 -5.34 12.58 3.54
CA LEU A 215 -5.48 11.12 3.74
C LEU A 215 -5.73 10.76 5.21
N VAL A 216 -4.92 11.30 6.11
CA VAL A 216 -5.04 11.05 7.56
C VAL A 216 -6.33 11.64 8.12
N SER A 217 -6.71 12.86 7.73
CA SER A 217 -7.95 13.50 8.20
C SER A 217 -9.18 12.69 7.80
N GLU A 218 -9.25 12.24 6.55
CA GLU A 218 -10.37 11.44 6.05
C GLU A 218 -10.42 10.05 6.69
N GLY A 219 -9.28 9.37 6.85
CA GLY A 219 -9.22 8.11 7.59
C GLY A 219 -9.68 8.24 9.04
N LEU A 220 -9.24 9.27 9.76
CA LEU A 220 -9.69 9.55 11.13
C LEU A 220 -11.21 9.80 11.20
N LYS A 221 -11.77 10.58 10.27
CA LYS A 221 -13.23 10.81 10.21
C LYS A 221 -13.99 9.49 10.07
N ARG A 222 -13.50 8.58 9.22
CA ARG A 222 -14.11 7.26 9.04
C ARG A 222 -14.02 6.39 10.29
N ILE A 223 -12.85 6.35 10.94
CA ILE A 223 -12.66 5.58 12.17
C ILE A 223 -13.60 6.10 13.27
N ARG A 224 -13.71 7.42 13.44
CA ARG A 224 -14.64 8.04 14.41
C ARG A 224 -16.11 7.69 14.16
N GLN A 225 -16.47 7.42 12.91
CA GLN A 225 -17.79 6.93 12.52
C GLN A 225 -17.93 5.40 12.59
N LYS A 226 -16.91 4.69 13.09
CA LYS A 226 -16.81 3.22 13.12
C LYS A 226 -16.91 2.57 11.72
N ARG A 227 -16.54 3.32 10.68
CA ARG A 227 -16.50 2.88 9.27
C ARG A 227 -15.07 2.50 8.86
N CYS A 228 -14.48 1.56 9.60
CA CYS A 228 -13.09 1.14 9.45
C CYS A 228 -12.91 -0.36 9.69
N SER A 229 -11.68 -0.84 9.52
CA SER A 229 -11.26 -2.19 9.84
C SER A 229 -11.59 -2.56 11.30
N LYS A 230 -12.14 -3.75 11.49
CA LYS A 230 -12.49 -4.29 12.81
C LYS A 230 -11.26 -4.41 13.72
N GLY A 231 -10.08 -4.68 13.16
CA GLY A 231 -8.83 -4.76 13.92
C GLY A 231 -8.46 -3.44 14.59
N ILE A 232 -8.67 -2.30 13.91
CA ILE A 232 -8.44 -0.97 14.50
C ILE A 232 -9.38 -0.76 15.68
N LEU A 233 -10.68 -1.06 15.52
CA LEU A 233 -11.67 -0.90 16.60
C LEU A 233 -11.34 -1.77 17.81
N ALA A 234 -10.95 -3.03 17.58
CA ALA A 234 -10.58 -3.95 18.66
C ALA A 234 -9.36 -3.44 19.46
N ILE A 235 -8.34 -2.90 18.78
CA ILE A 235 -7.18 -2.34 19.47
C ILE A 235 -7.56 -1.08 20.26
N LEU A 236 -8.42 -0.21 19.70
CA LEU A 236 -8.90 0.98 20.41
C LEU A 236 -9.70 0.62 21.66
N GLU A 237 -10.55 -0.41 21.59
CA GLU A 237 -11.28 -0.95 22.73
C GLU A 237 -10.34 -1.48 23.82
N LEU A 238 -9.38 -2.34 23.46
CA LEU A 238 -8.39 -2.89 24.39
C LEU A 238 -7.54 -1.81 25.06
N THR A 239 -7.28 -0.71 24.36
CA THR A 239 -6.51 0.43 24.86
C THR A 239 -7.35 1.48 25.58
N LYS A 240 -8.67 1.24 25.70
CA LYS A 240 -9.63 2.16 26.31
C LYS A 240 -9.59 3.55 25.66
N ARG A 241 -9.34 3.60 24.35
CA ARG A 241 -9.31 4.84 23.56
C ARG A 241 -10.70 5.10 22.98
N PRO A 242 -11.33 6.24 23.32
CA PRO A 242 -12.65 6.58 22.77
C PRO A 242 -12.56 6.82 21.25
N VAL A 243 -13.33 6.05 20.48
CA VAL A 243 -13.29 6.07 19.02
C VAL A 243 -13.75 7.41 18.46
N GLU A 244 -14.77 8.00 19.08
CA GLU A 244 -15.45 9.21 18.60
C GLU A 244 -14.56 10.46 18.71
N SER A 245 -13.58 10.48 19.62
CA SER A 245 -12.62 11.58 19.81
C SER A 245 -11.19 11.24 19.36
N LEU A 246 -11.00 10.10 18.69
CA LEU A 246 -9.70 9.59 18.24
C LEU A 246 -8.87 10.65 17.49
N GLN A 247 -7.61 10.82 17.86
CA GLN A 247 -6.67 11.69 17.19
C GLN A 247 -5.57 10.90 16.47
N ALA A 248 -4.81 11.56 15.59
CA ALA A 248 -3.66 10.93 14.92
C ALA A 248 -2.66 10.35 15.94
N SER A 249 -2.41 11.06 17.05
CA SER A 249 -1.56 10.56 18.12
C SER A 249 -2.06 9.24 18.73
N ASP A 250 -3.38 9.01 18.81
CA ASP A 250 -3.88 7.73 19.30
C ASP A 250 -3.56 6.59 18.34
N LEU A 251 -3.58 6.83 17.02
CA LEU A 251 -3.08 5.86 16.05
C LEU A 251 -1.59 5.58 16.27
N GLY A 252 -0.77 6.63 16.38
CA GLY A 252 0.69 6.49 16.52
C GLY A 252 1.17 5.91 17.85
N PHE A 253 0.45 6.13 18.96
CA PHE A 253 0.85 5.69 20.30
C PHE A 253 0.04 4.51 20.86
N SER A 254 -1.14 4.22 20.30
CA SER A 254 -1.98 3.10 20.76
C SER A 254 -2.11 2.00 19.73
N VAL A 255 -2.43 2.33 18.48
CA VAL A 255 -2.71 1.30 17.46
C VAL A 255 -1.43 0.77 16.82
N ALA A 256 -0.64 1.64 16.20
CA ALA A 256 0.58 1.26 15.46
C ALA A 256 1.59 0.47 16.31
N PRO A 257 1.88 0.82 17.59
CA PRO A 257 2.84 0.06 18.39
C PRO A 257 2.45 -1.40 18.63
N ARG A 258 1.14 -1.70 18.62
CA ARG A 258 0.66 -3.08 18.83
C ARG A 258 0.75 -3.93 17.56
N ILE A 259 0.54 -3.32 16.40
CA ILE A 259 0.80 -3.97 15.12
C ILE A 259 2.31 -4.21 14.96
N ASN A 260 3.13 -3.19 15.21
CA ASN A 260 4.59 -3.30 15.19
C ASN A 260 5.13 -4.32 16.21
N ALA A 261 4.46 -4.52 17.34
CA ALA A 261 4.87 -5.51 18.32
C ALA A 261 4.73 -6.94 17.77
N ALA A 262 3.72 -7.23 16.95
CA ALA A 262 3.56 -8.52 16.32
C ALA A 262 4.77 -8.84 15.43
N GLY A 263 5.14 -7.94 14.52
CA GLY A 263 6.27 -8.14 13.60
C GLY A 263 7.65 -8.12 14.27
N ARG A 264 7.72 -7.77 15.55
CA ARG A 264 8.97 -7.74 16.35
C ARG A 264 9.14 -8.94 17.27
N LEU A 265 8.05 -9.61 17.65
CA LEU A 265 8.07 -10.64 18.71
C LEU A 265 7.86 -12.06 18.19
N SER A 266 7.20 -12.25 17.05
CA SER A 266 6.92 -13.57 16.49
C SER A 266 6.57 -13.46 15.00
N ASP A 267 6.70 -14.58 14.29
CA ASP A 267 6.32 -14.70 12.88
C ASP A 267 4.84 -14.33 12.68
N ILE A 268 4.53 -13.60 11.59
CA ILE A 268 3.18 -13.22 11.16
C ILE A 268 2.83 -13.97 9.88
#